data_AF-A0A7L2RWY2-F1
#
_entry.id   AF-A0A7L2RWY2-F1
#
_cell.length_a   1.000
_cell.length_b   1.000
_cell.length_c   1.000
_cell.angle_alpha   90.00
_cell.angle_beta   90.00
_cell.angle_gamma   90.00
#
_symmetry.space_group_name_H-M   'P 1'
#
loop_
_entity.id
_entity.type
_entity.pdbx_description
1 polymer ?
#
loop_
_entity_poly.entity_id
_entity_poly.type
_entity_poly.pdbx_seq_one_letter_code
_entity_poly.pdbx_strand_id
1 'polypeptide(L)'
;PYSILFRGCSFLIVYEAGVLSAMQELSPDILKCASRIYGSSSGSIIGTAGLCECDIGKGCAFLFILSLKRLNIWAFRSCRRLFKLIILKTLRNVLERCLPPNAHELVSGKLHIVLTRVHDWRAVTVSEFASKEDLIQ
;
A
#
# COMPACT_ATOMS: atom_id res chain seq x y z
N PRO A 1 -18.28 -12.55 -10.57
CA PRO A 1 -17.40 -11.50 -10.02
C PRO A 1 -15.97 -11.99 -9.85
N TYR A 2 -14.98 -11.22 -10.32
CA TYR A 2 -13.56 -11.55 -10.14
C TYR A 2 -12.93 -10.69 -9.05
N SER A 3 -11.76 -11.12 -8.59
CA SER A 3 -10.97 -10.44 -7.58
C SER A 3 -9.54 -10.27 -8.07
N ILE A 4 -8.91 -9.17 -7.67
CA ILE A 4 -7.52 -8.84 -8.01
C ILE A 4 -6.67 -9.03 -6.77
N LEU A 5 -5.47 -9.61 -6.90
CA LEU A 5 -4.53 -9.77 -5.80
C LEU A 5 -3.21 -9.07 -6.14
N PHE A 6 -2.87 -8.05 -5.36
CA PHE A 6 -1.56 -7.45 -5.35
C PHE A 6 -0.70 -8.12 -4.27
N ARG A 7 0.40 -8.75 -4.70
CA ARG A 7 1.31 -9.43 -3.78
C ARG A 7 2.20 -8.41 -3.05
N GLY A 8 2.77 -8.86 -1.93
CA GLY A 8 3.71 -8.05 -1.17
C GLY A 8 5.14 -8.35 -1.58
N CYS A 9 5.80 -7.44 -2.29
CA CYS A 9 7.14 -7.64 -2.84
C CYS A 9 8.10 -6.47 -2.60
N SER A 10 7.90 -5.65 -1.56
CA SER A 10 8.81 -4.60 -1.09
C SER A 10 9.44 -3.76 -2.21
N PHE A 11 10.64 -4.11 -2.69
CA PHE A 11 11.37 -3.41 -3.74
C PHE A 11 10.68 -3.40 -5.11
N LEU A 12 9.78 -4.36 -5.37
CA LEU A 12 8.98 -4.40 -6.60
C LEU A 12 7.75 -3.49 -6.55
N ILE A 13 7.55 -2.70 -5.48
CA ILE A 13 6.44 -1.75 -5.39
C ILE A 13 6.39 -0.77 -6.57
N VAL A 14 7.55 -0.44 -7.16
CA VAL A 14 7.67 0.42 -8.37
C VAL A 14 7.09 -0.27 -9.60
N TYR A 15 7.33 -1.57 -9.71
CA TYR A 15 6.81 -2.39 -10.80
C TYR A 15 5.30 -2.56 -10.63
N GLU A 16 4.83 -2.89 -9.42
CA GLU A 16 3.39 -3.02 -9.11
C GLU A 16 2.64 -1.71 -9.35
N ALA A 17 3.26 -0.57 -9.03
CA ALA A 17 2.76 0.74 -9.36
C ALA A 17 2.69 1.01 -10.87
N GLY A 18 3.71 0.59 -11.63
CA GLY A 18 3.70 0.67 -13.09
C GLY A 18 2.59 -0.18 -13.71
N VAL A 19 2.40 -1.41 -13.20
CA VAL A 19 1.31 -2.30 -13.60
C VAL A 19 -0.04 -1.65 -13.28
N LEU A 20 -0.22 -1.11 -12.08
CA LEU A 20 -1.46 -0.42 -11.71
C LEU A 20 -1.74 0.78 -12.63
N SER A 21 -0.72 1.60 -12.91
CA SER A 21 -0.85 2.73 -13.84
C SER A 21 -1.22 2.28 -15.24
N ALA A 22 -0.61 1.19 -15.75
CA ALA A 22 -0.94 0.63 -17.05
C ALA A 22 -2.37 0.06 -17.07
N MET A 23 -2.82 -0.57 -15.98
CA MET A 23 -4.20 -1.06 -15.87
C MET A 23 -5.21 0.09 -15.86
N GLN A 24 -4.92 1.18 -15.15
CA GLN A 24 -5.77 2.38 -15.13
C GLN A 24 -5.86 3.05 -16.52
N GLU A 25 -4.77 3.03 -17.30
CA GLU A 25 -4.71 3.64 -18.63
C GLU A 25 -5.35 2.75 -19.72
N LEU A 26 -5.02 1.45 -19.72
CA LEU A 26 -5.42 0.52 -20.77
C LEU A 26 -6.79 -0.13 -20.53
N SER A 27 -7.19 -0.31 -19.26
CA SER A 27 -8.44 -1.00 -18.92
C SER A 27 -8.94 -0.60 -17.52
N PRO A 28 -9.39 0.65 -17.32
CA PRO A 28 -9.85 1.13 -16.01
C PRO A 28 -11.04 0.31 -15.48
N ASP A 29 -11.85 -0.24 -16.38
CA ASP A 29 -13.00 -1.07 -16.04
C ASP A 29 -12.60 -2.35 -15.29
N ILE A 30 -11.37 -2.84 -15.46
CA ILE A 30 -10.91 -4.03 -14.75
C ILE A 30 -10.77 -3.78 -13.24
N LEU A 31 -10.41 -2.55 -12.85
CA LEU A 31 -10.29 -2.16 -11.45
C LEU A 31 -11.66 -1.79 -10.87
N LYS A 32 -12.50 -1.13 -11.68
CA LYS A 32 -13.85 -0.70 -11.26
C LYS A 32 -14.82 -1.87 -11.08
N CYS A 33 -14.73 -2.89 -11.94
CA CYS A 33 -15.57 -4.07 -11.91
C CYS A 33 -15.03 -5.18 -10.98
N ALA A 34 -13.81 -5.01 -10.43
CA ALA A 34 -13.28 -5.92 -9.43
C ALA A 34 -14.15 -5.86 -8.16
N SER A 35 -14.72 -7.00 -7.79
CA SER A 35 -15.57 -7.09 -6.59
C SER A 35 -14.76 -6.94 -5.30
N ARG A 36 -13.51 -7.40 -5.32
CA ARG A 36 -12.59 -7.40 -4.19
C ARG A 36 -11.17 -7.23 -4.69
N ILE A 37 -10.40 -6.39 -4.00
CA ILE A 37 -8.98 -6.20 -4.23
C ILE A 37 -8.23 -6.64 -2.98
N TYR A 38 -7.41 -7.68 -3.12
CA TYR A 38 -6.59 -8.21 -2.06
C TYR A 38 -5.19 -7.60 -2.13
N GLY A 39 -4.63 -7.28 -0.97
CA GLY A 39 -3.28 -6.73 -0.86
C GLY A 39 -2.56 -7.25 0.37
N SER A 40 -1.25 -7.49 0.25
CA SER A 40 -0.38 -7.85 1.36
C SER A 40 0.87 -6.99 1.33
N SER A 41 1.30 -6.42 2.45
CA SER A 41 2.53 -5.59 2.54
C SER A 41 2.54 -4.46 1.47
N SER A 42 3.48 -4.43 0.53
CA SER A 42 3.47 -3.42 -0.56
C SER A 42 2.20 -3.48 -1.41
N GLY A 43 1.63 -4.66 -1.61
CA GLY A 43 0.43 -4.87 -2.42
C GLY A 43 -0.82 -4.24 -1.80
N SER A 44 -0.90 -4.08 -0.48
CA SER A 44 -2.01 -3.33 0.12
C SER A 44 -1.91 -1.85 -0.19
N ILE A 45 -0.70 -1.28 -0.20
CA ILE A 45 -0.48 0.12 -0.59
C ILE A 45 -0.91 0.35 -2.05
N ILE A 46 -0.55 -0.56 -2.95
CA ILE A 46 -0.94 -0.50 -4.36
C ILE A 46 -2.45 -0.72 -4.54
N GLY A 47 -3.05 -1.66 -3.79
CA GLY A 47 -4.50 -1.86 -3.79
C GLY A 47 -5.27 -0.62 -3.34
N THR A 48 -4.83 0.01 -2.25
CA THR A 48 -5.39 1.28 -1.76
C THR A 48 -5.23 2.39 -2.80
N ALA A 49 -4.06 2.49 -3.43
CA ALA A 49 -3.79 3.46 -4.49
C ALA A 49 -4.78 3.33 -5.67
N GLY A 50 -5.02 2.09 -6.10
CA GLY A 50 -5.91 1.79 -7.21
C GLY A 50 -7.36 2.18 -6.92
N LEU A 51 -7.82 1.90 -5.70
CA LEU A 51 -9.21 2.18 -5.28
C LEU A 51 -9.46 3.66 -4.99
N CYS A 52 -8.47 4.38 -4.45
CA CYS A 52 -8.58 5.82 -4.22
C CYS A 52 -8.36 6.65 -5.50
N GLU A 53 -8.16 6.01 -6.66
CA GLU A 53 -7.82 6.64 -7.95
C GLU A 53 -6.67 7.66 -7.82
N CYS A 54 -5.77 7.43 -6.87
CA CYS A 54 -4.69 8.36 -6.61
C CYS A 54 -3.51 8.05 -7.52
N ASP A 55 -2.77 9.08 -7.93
CA ASP A 55 -1.46 8.97 -8.60
C ASP A 55 -0.34 8.51 -7.62
N ILE A 56 -0.71 7.67 -6.66
CA ILE A 56 0.16 7.03 -5.67
C ILE A 56 1.15 6.09 -6.37
N GLY A 57 0.77 5.52 -7.52
CA GLY A 57 1.62 4.65 -8.31
C GLY A 57 2.94 5.32 -8.71
N LYS A 58 2.89 6.51 -9.35
CA LYS A 58 4.12 7.16 -9.80
C LYS A 58 4.70 8.10 -8.74
N GLY A 59 3.89 8.94 -8.11
CA GLY A 59 4.37 9.96 -7.17
C GLY A 59 4.83 9.36 -5.83
N CYS A 60 4.01 8.52 -5.21
CA CYS A 60 4.23 8.09 -3.82
C CYS A 60 5.16 6.88 -3.74
N ALA A 61 5.12 5.96 -4.72
CA ALA A 61 6.17 4.94 -4.85
C ALA A 61 7.52 5.59 -5.13
N PHE A 62 7.59 6.62 -5.98
CA PHE A 62 8.82 7.38 -6.20
C PHE A 62 9.29 8.10 -4.95
N LEU A 63 8.40 8.78 -4.20
CA LEU A 63 8.74 9.39 -2.91
C LEU A 63 9.22 8.37 -1.90
N PHE A 64 8.63 7.17 -1.88
CA PHE A 64 9.07 6.07 -1.02
C PHE A 64 10.47 5.57 -1.40
N ILE A 65 10.73 5.29 -2.68
CA ILE A 65 12.07 4.93 -3.19
C ILE A 65 13.09 6.04 -2.90
N LEU A 66 12.73 7.30 -3.16
CA LEU A 66 13.59 8.46 -2.92
C LEU A 66 13.91 8.61 -1.44
N SER A 67 12.93 8.36 -0.57
CA SER A 67 13.11 8.36 0.87
C SER A 67 13.95 7.17 1.34
N LEU A 68 13.80 5.99 0.72
CA LEU A 68 14.65 4.82 0.95
C LEU A 68 16.09 5.05 0.47
N LYS A 69 16.30 5.76 -0.65
CA LYS A 69 17.64 6.16 -1.13
C LYS A 69 18.27 7.22 -0.24
N ARG A 70 17.46 8.14 0.32
CA ARG A 70 17.90 9.12 1.32
C ARG A 70 18.24 8.48 2.67
N LEU A 71 17.73 7.28 2.96
CA LEU A 71 18.15 6.52 4.12
C LEU A 71 19.60 6.08 3.90
N ASN A 72 20.49 6.87 4.50
CA ASN A 72 21.92 6.66 4.47
C ASN A 72 22.25 5.22 4.88
N ILE A 73 23.15 4.57 4.13
CA ILE A 73 23.59 3.17 4.31
C ILE A 73 24.08 2.92 5.76
N TRP A 74 24.45 3.99 6.46
CA TRP A 74 24.77 4.01 7.89
C TRP A 74 23.61 3.59 8.83
N ALA A 75 22.36 3.96 8.53
CA ALA A 75 21.19 3.55 9.32
C ALA A 75 20.93 2.03 9.21
N PHE A 76 21.28 1.43 8.06
CA PHE A 76 21.25 -0.01 7.85
C PHE A 76 22.30 -0.74 8.72
N ARG A 77 23.45 -0.10 8.98
CA ARG A 77 24.57 -0.67 9.75
C ARG A 77 24.42 -0.55 11.27
N SER A 78 23.81 0.53 11.78
CA SER A 78 23.93 0.86 13.20
C SER A 78 22.81 0.30 14.11
N CYS A 79 21.60 -0.01 13.61
CA CYS A 79 20.61 -0.77 14.40
C CYS A 79 19.34 -1.13 13.59
N ARG A 80 18.97 -2.42 13.51
CA ARG A 80 17.74 -2.90 12.83
C ARG A 80 16.46 -2.20 13.31
N ARG A 81 16.39 -1.85 14.60
CA ARG A 81 15.20 -1.22 15.21
C ARG A 81 15.01 0.23 14.78
N LEU A 82 16.10 1.00 14.68
CA LEU A 82 16.04 2.39 14.19
C LEU A 82 15.61 2.42 12.72
N PHE A 83 16.17 1.55 11.89
CA PHE A 83 15.82 1.45 10.48
C PHE A 83 14.32 1.18 10.28
N LYS A 84 13.76 0.22 11.02
CA LYS A 84 12.32 -0.08 11.01
C LYS A 84 11.49 1.16 11.39
N LEU A 85 11.85 1.87 12.45
CA LEU A 85 11.12 3.06 12.90
C LEU A 85 11.14 4.18 11.86
N ILE A 86 12.30 4.43 11.24
CA ILE A 86 12.43 5.49 10.23
C ILE A 86 11.62 5.15 8.98
N ILE A 87 11.64 3.88 8.53
CA ILE A 87 10.82 3.45 7.39
C ILE A 87 9.34 3.61 7.68
N LEU A 88 8.87 3.13 8.84
CA LEU A 88 7.46 3.24 9.20
C LEU A 88 7.00 4.70 9.28
N LYS A 89 7.82 5.58 9.88
CA LYS A 89 7.53 7.01 9.97
C LYS A 89 7.48 7.68 8.59
N THR A 90 8.45 7.36 7.73
CA THR A 90 8.47 7.85 6.35
C THR A 90 7.26 7.36 5.55
N LEU A 91 6.94 6.07 5.66
CA LEU A 91 5.80 5.48 4.95
C LEU A 91 4.49 6.12 5.40
N ARG A 92 4.28 6.28 6.71
CA ARG A 92 3.12 6.97 7.28
C ARG A 92 2.98 8.38 6.73
N ASN A 93 4.06 9.16 6.73
CA ASN A 93 4.04 10.53 6.19
C ASN A 93 3.70 10.58 4.70
N VAL A 94 4.16 9.60 3.90
CA VAL A 94 3.82 9.51 2.48
C VAL A 94 2.34 9.17 2.31
N LEU A 95 1.84 8.16 3.03
CA LEU A 95 0.43 7.77 2.96
C LEU A 95 -0.51 8.90 3.42
N GLU A 96 -0.17 9.62 4.48
CA GLU A 96 -0.95 10.77 4.96
C GLU A 96 -1.09 11.87 3.90
N ARG A 97 -0.01 12.14 3.16
CA ARG A 97 0.00 13.17 2.09
C ARG A 97 -0.71 12.72 0.83
N CYS A 98 -0.62 11.44 0.50
CA CYS A 98 -1.11 10.94 -0.78
C CYS A 98 -2.57 10.47 -0.73
N LEU A 99 -3.05 10.01 0.43
CA LEU A 99 -4.41 9.51 0.56
C LEU A 99 -5.41 10.65 0.77
N PRO A 100 -6.58 10.62 0.10
CA PRO A 100 -7.63 11.58 0.35
C PRO A 100 -8.22 11.41 1.76
N PRO A 101 -8.89 12.44 2.32
CA PRO A 101 -9.47 12.37 3.67
C PRO A 101 -10.51 11.24 3.81
N ASN A 102 -11.28 10.96 2.77
CA ASN A 102 -12.30 9.90 2.70
C ASN A 102 -11.75 8.56 2.19
N ALA A 103 -10.44 8.34 2.20
CA ALA A 103 -9.84 7.10 1.68
C ALA A 103 -10.44 5.83 2.31
N HIS A 104 -10.68 5.84 3.62
CA HIS A 104 -11.26 4.72 4.36
C HIS A 104 -12.68 4.37 3.90
N GLU A 105 -13.49 5.34 3.49
CA GLU A 105 -14.83 5.11 2.92
C GLU A 105 -14.75 4.52 1.50
N LEU A 106 -13.79 4.98 0.69
CA LEU A 106 -13.62 4.51 -0.69
C LEU A 106 -13.16 3.04 -0.75
N VAL A 107 -12.36 2.61 0.23
CA VAL A 107 -11.76 1.27 0.23
C VAL A 107 -12.50 0.25 1.09
N SER A 108 -13.29 0.68 2.08
CA SER A 108 -14.01 -0.26 2.95
C SER A 108 -14.98 -1.13 2.16
N GLY A 109 -14.99 -2.43 2.47
CA GLY A 109 -15.77 -3.45 1.75
C GLY A 109 -15.22 -3.88 0.38
N LYS A 110 -14.27 -3.13 -0.21
CA LYS A 110 -13.62 -3.48 -1.50
C LYS A 110 -12.18 -3.93 -1.33
N LEU A 111 -11.42 -3.28 -0.45
CA LEU A 111 -10.03 -3.63 -0.15
C LEU A 111 -9.99 -4.71 0.92
N HIS A 112 -9.13 -5.70 0.72
CA HIS A 112 -8.89 -6.79 1.65
C HIS A 112 -7.39 -6.90 1.94
N ILE A 113 -6.97 -6.38 3.10
CA ILE A 113 -5.58 -6.42 3.53
C ILE A 113 -5.33 -7.74 4.26
N VAL A 114 -4.41 -8.54 3.73
CA VAL A 114 -3.98 -9.79 4.35
C VAL A 114 -2.81 -9.50 5.29
N LEU A 115 -3.00 -9.82 6.56
CA LEU A 115 -2.05 -9.58 7.65
C LEU A 115 -1.68 -10.90 8.34
N THR A 116 -0.48 -10.96 8.91
CA THR A 116 -0.08 -12.06 9.78
C THR A 116 -0.29 -11.66 11.23
N ARG A 117 -1.15 -12.39 11.93
CA ARG A 117 -1.40 -12.18 13.34
C ARG A 117 -0.25 -12.79 14.16
N VAL A 118 0.45 -11.94 14.93
CA VAL A 118 1.74 -12.32 15.53
C VAL A 118 1.62 -13.38 16.63
N HIS A 119 0.52 -13.42 17.38
CA HIS A 119 0.40 -14.33 18.52
C HIS A 119 0.17 -15.80 18.13
N ASP A 120 -0.44 -16.06 16.97
CA ASP A 120 -0.77 -17.42 16.50
C ASP A 120 -0.31 -17.71 15.06
N TRP A 121 0.38 -16.75 14.42
CA TRP A 121 0.93 -16.85 13.06
C TRP A 121 -0.11 -17.09 11.97
N ARG A 122 -1.40 -16.85 12.26
CA ARG A 122 -2.46 -17.05 11.29
C ARG A 122 -2.61 -15.85 10.37
N ALA A 123 -2.93 -16.13 9.10
CA ALA A 123 -3.33 -15.10 8.16
C ALA A 123 -4.75 -14.61 8.52
N VAL A 124 -4.91 -13.31 8.67
CA VAL A 124 -6.19 -12.64 8.90
C VAL A 124 -6.39 -11.58 7.82
N THR A 125 -7.63 -11.35 7.44
CA THR A 125 -7.98 -10.38 6.41
C THR A 125 -8.81 -9.27 7.03
N VAL A 126 -8.42 -8.01 6.80
CA VAL A 126 -9.13 -6.81 7.23
C VAL A 126 -9.70 -6.12 5.99
N SER A 127 -10.97 -5.73 6.03
CA SER A 127 -11.63 -5.05 4.90
C SER A 127 -12.46 -3.83 5.28
N GLU A 128 -12.64 -3.60 6.57
CA GLU A 128 -13.39 -2.45 7.09
C GLU A 128 -12.42 -1.53 7.80
N PHE A 129 -12.51 -0.23 7.53
CA PHE A 129 -11.63 0.80 8.08
C PHE A 129 -12.48 1.93 8.66
N ALA A 130 -12.30 2.23 9.95
CA ALA A 130 -13.13 3.22 10.64
C ALA A 130 -12.70 4.67 10.37
N SER A 131 -11.44 4.89 10.00
CA SER A 131 -10.91 6.20 9.65
C SER A 131 -9.71 6.11 8.71
N LYS A 132 -9.27 7.25 8.17
CA LYS A 132 -8.05 7.32 7.36
C LYS A 132 -6.82 6.85 8.16
N GLU A 133 -6.77 7.20 9.44
CA GLU A 133 -5.69 6.81 10.35
C GLU A 133 -5.70 5.29 10.59
N ASP A 134 -6.89 4.70 10.73
CA ASP A 134 -7.08 3.24 10.87
C ASP A 134 -6.61 2.49 9.61
N LEU A 135 -6.86 3.05 8.42
CA LEU A 135 -6.35 2.52 7.16
C LEU A 135 -4.82 2.62 7.02
N ILE A 136 -4.19 3.65 7.60
CA ILE A 136 -2.74 3.88 7.52
C ILE A 136 -1.96 3.02 8.51
N GLN A 137 -2.61 2.57 9.59
CA GLN A 137 -2.02 1.78 10.67
C GLN A 137 -1.59 0.37 10.22
#